data_AF-A0A5E4JDZ4-F1
#
_entry.id   AF-A0A5E4JDZ4-F1
#
_cell.length_a   1.000
_cell.length_b   1.000
_cell.length_c   1.000
_cell.angle_alpha   90.00
_cell.angle_beta   90.00
_cell.angle_gamma   90.00
#
_symmetry.space_group_name_H-M   'P 1'
#
loop_
_entity.id
_entity.type
_entity.pdbx_description
1 polymer ?
#
loop_
_entity_poly.entity_id
_entity_poly.type
_entity_poly.pdbx_seq_one_letter_code
_entity_poly.pdbx_strand_id
1 'polypeptide(L)'
;MNRSLFPGRYDFSCGEHVISGEDYYSAALRGVKEELGLEDIHLVEVGKIGCKEGASSFMKVYKAVYDGKIKCYDKDGISEIKYYSLDKIFDMMKKDINTFKPDFKVVLNWYLNK
;
A
#
# COMPACT_ATOMS: atom_id res chain seq x y z
N MET A 1 -10.57 6.25 -14.47
CA MET A 1 -10.34 5.68 -13.12
C MET A 1 -10.71 4.21 -13.15
N ASN A 2 -9.72 3.32 -13.15
CA ASN A 2 -9.92 1.87 -13.16
C ASN A 2 -10.16 1.29 -11.75
N ARG A 3 -9.91 2.06 -10.68
CA ARG A 3 -10.19 1.66 -9.28
C ARG A 3 -11.70 1.66 -9.01
N SER A 4 -12.26 0.47 -8.82
CA SER A 4 -13.67 0.29 -8.43
C SER A 4 -13.88 0.43 -6.91
N LEU A 5 -12.84 0.17 -6.11
CA LEU A 5 -12.88 0.26 -4.65
C LEU A 5 -12.20 1.55 -4.19
N PHE A 6 -12.86 2.27 -3.28
CA PHE A 6 -12.34 3.45 -2.59
C PHE A 6 -11.76 4.56 -3.49
N PRO A 7 -12.45 4.97 -4.57
CA PRO A 7 -11.93 6.00 -5.48
C PRO A 7 -11.65 7.32 -4.74
N GLY A 8 -10.49 7.92 -5.04
CA GLY A 8 -10.08 9.21 -4.47
C GLY A 8 -9.58 9.16 -3.02
N ARG A 9 -9.40 7.96 -2.44
CA ARG A 9 -8.86 7.81 -1.08
C ARG A 9 -7.35 7.54 -1.11
N TYR A 10 -6.68 7.89 -0.02
CA TYR A 10 -5.31 7.46 0.26
C TYR A 10 -5.29 5.97 0.60
N ASP A 11 -4.37 5.24 -0.02
CA ASP A 11 -4.13 3.82 0.22
C ASP A 11 -2.64 3.61 0.62
N PHE A 12 -2.24 2.36 0.80
CA PHE A 12 -0.83 1.96 0.97
C PHE A 12 0.02 2.38 -0.24
N SER A 13 1.35 2.31 -0.11
CA SER A 13 2.26 2.66 -1.21
C SER A 13 2.00 1.82 -2.47
N CYS A 14 1.65 0.55 -2.30
CA CYS A 14 1.22 -0.38 -3.35
C CYS A 14 0.44 -1.52 -2.70
N GLY A 15 -0.54 -2.09 -3.39
CA GLY A 15 -1.28 -3.26 -2.93
C GLY A 15 -1.69 -4.15 -4.08
N GLU A 16 -1.48 -5.46 -3.95
CA GLU A 16 -1.76 -6.41 -5.03
C GLU A 16 -2.35 -7.71 -4.47
N HIS A 17 -3.24 -8.32 -5.24
CA HIS A 17 -3.79 -9.64 -4.99
C HIS A 17 -2.89 -10.72 -5.56
N VAL A 18 -2.64 -11.74 -4.75
CA VAL A 18 -1.96 -12.95 -5.19
C VAL A 18 -2.88 -13.72 -6.13
N ILE A 19 -2.40 -14.04 -7.34
CA ILE A 19 -3.13 -14.89 -8.29
C ILE A 19 -2.83 -16.38 -8.02
N SER A 20 -3.67 -17.27 -8.55
CA SER A 20 -3.47 -18.72 -8.38
C SER A 20 -2.10 -19.16 -8.91
N GLY A 21 -1.31 -19.82 -8.05
CA GLY A 21 0.06 -20.28 -8.38
C GLY A 21 1.16 -19.24 -8.15
N GLU A 22 0.82 -18.00 -7.76
CA GLU A 22 1.77 -16.95 -7.40
C GLU A 22 2.02 -16.96 -5.88
N ASP A 23 3.24 -16.60 -5.45
CA ASP A 23 3.52 -16.35 -4.03
C ASP A 23 3.39 -14.84 -3.69
N TYR A 24 3.31 -14.53 -2.40
CA TYR A 24 3.15 -13.14 -1.94
C TYR A 24 4.28 -12.20 -2.36
N TYR A 25 5.51 -12.69 -2.48
CA TYR A 25 6.66 -11.85 -2.79
C TYR A 25 6.65 -11.47 -4.27
N SER A 26 6.36 -12.45 -5.13
CA SER A 26 6.20 -12.28 -6.58
C SER A 26 5.02 -11.35 -6.89
N ALA A 27 3.88 -11.52 -6.20
CA ALA A 27 2.73 -10.63 -6.31
C ALA A 27 3.07 -9.19 -5.90
N ALA A 28 3.82 -9.01 -4.80
CA ALA A 28 4.23 -7.69 -4.34
C ALA A 28 5.18 -6.99 -5.33
N LEU A 29 6.15 -7.72 -5.90
CA LEU A 29 7.05 -7.18 -6.94
C LEU A 29 6.28 -6.82 -8.22
N ARG A 30 5.35 -7.67 -8.65
CA ARG A 30 4.49 -7.40 -9.80
C ARG A 30 3.63 -6.16 -9.58
N GLY A 31 2.98 -6.04 -8.43
CA GLY A 31 2.20 -4.85 -8.07
C GLY A 31 3.03 -3.57 -8.07
N VAL A 32 4.24 -3.60 -7.49
CA VAL A 32 5.15 -2.45 -7.51
C VAL A 32 5.53 -2.04 -8.93
N LYS A 33 5.75 -3.01 -9.82
CA LYS A 33 6.02 -2.77 -11.24
C LYS A 33 4.81 -2.20 -11.96
N GLU A 34 3.64 -2.78 -11.78
CA GLU A 34 2.39 -2.38 -12.47
C GLU A 34 1.88 -1.02 -11.99
N GLU A 35 1.85 -0.80 -10.67
CA GLU A 35 1.29 0.42 -10.08
C GLU A 35 2.28 1.57 -10.07
N LEU A 36 3.57 1.33 -9.78
CA LEU A 36 4.58 2.39 -9.61
C LEU A 36 5.60 2.46 -10.74
N GLY A 37 5.64 1.47 -11.65
CA GLY A 37 6.63 1.41 -12.71
C GLY A 37 8.05 1.21 -12.21
N LEU A 38 8.21 0.62 -11.01
CA LEU A 38 9.51 0.37 -10.40
C LEU A 38 9.91 -1.10 -10.55
N GLU A 39 11.17 -1.32 -10.92
CA GLU A 39 11.80 -2.63 -11.04
C GLU A 39 13.02 -2.69 -10.11
N ASP A 40 13.54 -3.90 -9.87
CA ASP A 40 14.72 -4.15 -9.02
C ASP A 40 14.62 -3.57 -7.59
N ILE A 41 13.39 -3.49 -7.05
CA ILE A 41 13.14 -3.05 -5.68
C ILE A 41 13.38 -4.21 -4.71
N HIS A 42 14.21 -3.97 -3.69
CA HIS A 42 14.38 -4.91 -2.59
C HIS A 42 13.25 -4.77 -1.57
N LEU A 43 12.39 -5.80 -1.49
CA LEU A 43 11.31 -5.88 -0.50
C LEU A 43 11.77 -6.68 0.71
N VAL A 44 11.65 -6.09 1.91
CA VAL A 44 11.88 -6.78 3.18
C VAL A 44 10.54 -7.19 3.76
N GLU A 45 10.38 -8.48 4.06
CA GLU A 45 9.17 -8.97 4.73
C GLU A 45 9.06 -8.40 6.15
N VAL A 46 7.90 -7.82 6.47
CA VAL A 46 7.56 -7.36 7.82
C VAL A 46 6.74 -8.43 8.56
N GLY A 47 5.81 -9.08 7.85
CA GLY A 47 5.03 -10.19 8.40
C GLY A 47 3.65 -10.34 7.77
N LYS A 48 2.76 -11.05 8.47
CA LYS A 48 1.38 -11.30 8.05
C LYS A 48 0.39 -10.67 9.01
N ILE A 49 -0.65 -10.03 8.47
CA ILE A 49 -1.81 -9.50 9.19
C ILE A 49 -3.08 -10.04 8.52
N GLY A 50 -4.11 -10.34 9.29
CA GLY A 50 -5.37 -10.85 8.77
C GLY A 50 -6.59 -10.18 9.38
N CYS A 51 -7.74 -10.79 9.13
CA CYS A 51 -9.03 -10.24 9.55
C CYS A 51 -9.20 -10.18 11.08
N LYS A 52 -8.49 -11.03 11.84
CA LYS A 52 -8.55 -11.03 13.32
C LYS A 52 -7.93 -9.76 13.91
N GLU A 53 -6.96 -9.19 13.20
CA GLU A 53 -6.29 -7.94 13.55
C GLU A 53 -7.04 -6.72 13.00
N GLY A 54 -8.10 -6.92 12.20
CA GLY A 54 -8.91 -5.85 11.60
C GLY A 54 -8.50 -5.44 10.18
N ALA A 55 -7.61 -6.18 9.51
CA ALA A 55 -7.33 -5.98 8.09
C ALA A 55 -8.51 -6.44 7.22
N SER A 56 -8.70 -5.87 6.03
CA SER A 56 -9.80 -6.27 5.14
C SER A 56 -9.61 -7.65 4.50
N SER A 57 -8.40 -8.21 4.55
CA SER A 57 -8.03 -9.50 3.96
C SER A 57 -6.79 -10.09 4.66
N PHE A 58 -6.38 -11.29 4.25
CA PHE A 58 -5.08 -11.83 4.62
C PHE A 58 -3.99 -11.14 3.80
N MET A 59 -3.15 -10.35 4.46
CA MET A 59 -2.10 -9.56 3.83
C MET A 59 -0.73 -10.01 4.32
N LYS A 60 0.20 -10.10 3.38
CA LYS A 60 1.64 -10.15 3.67
C LYS A 60 2.19 -8.74 3.44
N VAL A 61 2.79 -8.16 4.46
CA VAL A 61 3.29 -6.78 4.43
C VAL A 61 4.79 -6.79 4.18
N TYR A 62 5.21 -5.95 3.23
CA TYR A 62 6.60 -5.73 2.87
C TYR A 62 6.96 -4.26 3.03
N LYS A 63 8.25 -4.00 3.24
CA LYS A 63 8.84 -2.66 3.30
C LYS A 63 9.91 -2.50 2.23
N ALA A 64 9.97 -1.33 1.62
CA ALA A 64 11.06 -0.90 0.75
C ALA A 64 11.53 0.50 1.14
N VAL A 65 12.76 0.84 0.77
CA VAL A 65 13.26 2.21 0.77
C VAL A 65 13.65 2.54 -0.68
N TYR A 66 13.10 3.62 -1.21
CA TYR A 66 13.35 4.04 -2.58
C TYR A 66 13.43 5.57 -2.64
N ASP A 67 14.64 6.07 -2.90
CA ASP A 67 14.94 7.51 -2.97
C ASP A 67 14.91 8.04 -4.42
N GLY A 68 14.52 7.19 -5.38
CA GLY A 68 14.39 7.57 -6.78
C GLY A 68 13.06 8.27 -7.08
N LYS A 69 12.93 8.78 -8.30
CA LYS A 69 11.68 9.41 -8.77
C LYS A 69 10.73 8.35 -9.33
N ILE A 70 9.47 8.38 -8.91
CA ILE A 70 8.40 7.56 -9.48
C ILE A 70 7.79 8.31 -10.67
N LYS A 71 8.11 7.89 -11.90
CA LYS A 71 7.69 8.59 -13.13
C LYS A 71 6.62 7.84 -13.93
N CYS A 72 6.66 6.50 -13.90
CA CYS A 72 5.89 5.62 -14.79
C CYS A 72 4.81 4.84 -14.02
N TYR A 73 4.13 5.50 -13.08
CA TYR A 73 3.05 4.88 -12.30
C TYR A 73 1.74 4.83 -13.08
N ASP A 74 0.82 3.93 -12.70
CA ASP A 74 -0.50 3.77 -13.33
C ASP A 74 -1.35 5.04 -13.14
N LYS A 75 -1.48 5.84 -14.20
CA LYS A 75 -2.25 7.09 -14.20
C LYS A 75 -3.76 6.87 -14.22
N ASP A 76 -4.23 5.69 -14.62
CA ASP A 76 -5.65 5.36 -14.62
C ASP A 76 -6.14 4.94 -13.24
N GLY A 77 -5.25 4.35 -12.42
CA GLY A 77 -5.55 3.88 -11.07
C GLY A 77 -5.05 4.77 -9.93
N ILE A 78 -4.11 5.68 -10.19
CA ILE A 78 -3.51 6.55 -9.17
C ILE A 78 -3.62 8.01 -9.63
N SER A 79 -4.37 8.81 -8.87
CA SER A 79 -4.51 10.25 -9.15
C SER A 79 -3.24 11.04 -8.79
N GLU A 80 -2.60 10.69 -7.66
CA GLU A 80 -1.41 11.37 -7.17
C GLU A 80 -0.53 10.44 -6.32
N ILE A 81 0.78 10.72 -6.33
CA ILE A 81 1.76 10.11 -5.42
C ILE A 81 2.35 11.22 -4.56
N LYS A 82 2.34 11.02 -3.25
CA LYS A 82 2.86 11.99 -2.28
C LYS A 82 3.67 11.31 -1.20
N TYR A 83 4.72 11.98 -0.76
CA TYR A 83 5.53 11.60 0.39
C TYR A 83 5.11 12.43 1.59
N TYR A 84 4.78 11.76 2.70
CA TYR A 84 4.37 12.39 3.94
C TYR A 84 5.15 11.81 5.12
N SER A 85 5.41 12.64 6.13
CA SER A 85 5.85 12.15 7.44
C SER A 85 4.71 11.39 8.12
N LEU A 86 5.05 10.50 9.06
CA LEU A 86 4.05 9.79 9.86
C LEU A 86 3.14 10.78 10.62
N ASP A 87 3.70 11.83 11.21
CA ASP A 87 2.91 12.87 11.89
C ASP A 87 1.88 13.50 10.96
N LYS A 88 2.27 13.81 9.72
CA LYS A 88 1.36 14.37 8.73
C LYS A 88 0.23 13.40 8.37
N ILE A 89 0.55 12.12 8.21
CA ILE A 89 -0.45 11.07 7.96
C ILE A 89 -1.44 10.99 9.13
N PHE A 90 -0.96 10.99 10.37
CA PHE A 90 -1.82 10.96 11.55
C PHE A 90 -2.69 12.21 11.67
N ASP A 91 -2.17 13.40 11.35
CA ASP A 91 -2.96 14.63 11.36
C ASP A 91 -4.02 14.65 10.25
N MET A 92 -3.73 14.09 9.08
CA MET A 92 -4.73 13.89 8.01
C MET A 92 -5.85 12.96 8.47
N MET A 93 -5.52 11.85 9.13
CA MET A 93 -6.51 10.93 9.70
C MET A 93 -7.36 11.55 10.79
N LYS A 94 -6.76 12.37 11.67
CA LYS A 94 -7.50 13.11 12.71
C LYS A 94 -8.50 14.09 12.08
N LYS A 95 -8.13 14.73 10.97
CA LYS A 95 -8.99 15.66 10.26
C LYS A 95 -10.16 14.95 9.59
N ASP A 96 -9.90 13.88 8.85
CA ASP A 96 -10.94 13.02 8.28
C ASP A 96 -10.38 11.63 7.90
N ILE A 97 -10.70 10.62 8.72
CA ILE A 97 -10.29 9.24 8.49
C ILE A 97 -10.89 8.63 7.22
N ASN A 98 -12.03 9.15 6.73
CA ASN A 98 -12.69 8.61 5.55
C ASN A 98 -11.96 8.95 4.25
N THR A 99 -10.98 9.85 4.30
CA THR A 99 -10.05 10.13 3.19
C THR A 99 -9.06 8.99 2.95
N PHE A 100 -8.96 8.02 3.86
CA PHE A 100 -8.14 6.83 3.71
C PHE A 100 -8.99 5.59 3.42
N LYS A 101 -8.36 4.56 2.86
CA LYS A 101 -8.92 3.21 2.82
C LYS A 101 -9.30 2.75 4.24
N PRO A 102 -10.45 2.05 4.43
CA PRO A 102 -10.98 1.76 5.77
C PRO A 102 -10.02 1.05 6.73
N ASP A 103 -9.19 0.12 6.25
CA ASP A 103 -8.26 -0.65 7.07
C ASP A 103 -6.85 -0.04 7.15
N PHE A 104 -6.61 1.10 6.49
CA PHE A 104 -5.29 1.71 6.42
C PHE A 104 -4.70 1.99 7.81
N LYS A 105 -5.49 2.59 8.71
CA LYS A 105 -5.02 2.93 10.07
C LYS A 105 -4.69 1.68 10.88
N VAL A 106 -5.45 0.60 10.71
CA VAL A 106 -5.23 -0.68 11.40
C VAL A 106 -3.92 -1.29 10.95
N VAL A 107 -3.70 -1.40 9.64
CA VAL A 107 -2.48 -1.96 9.06
C VAL A 107 -1.26 -1.11 9.37
N LEU A 108 -1.36 0.24 9.31
CA LEU A 108 -0.28 1.14 9.67
C LEU A 108 0.12 0.97 11.14
N ASN A 109 -0.86 0.97 12.06
CA ASN A 109 -0.57 0.76 13.48
C ASN A 109 0.07 -0.61 13.74
N TRP A 110 -0.41 -1.65 13.07
CA TRP A 110 0.19 -2.98 13.18
C TRP A 110 1.66 -2.96 12.70
N TYR A 111 1.94 -2.32 11.56
CA TYR A 111 3.30 -2.18 11.00
C TYR A 111 4.24 -1.42 11.95
N LEU A 112 3.76 -0.35 12.60
CA LEU A 112 4.57 0.45 13.52
C LEU A 112 4.91 -0.26 14.85
N ASN A 113 4.24 -1.37 15.16
CA ASN A 113 4.52 -2.20 16.34
C ASN A 113 5.36 -3.46 16.00
N LYS A 114 5.99 -3.49 14.82
CA LYS A 114 6.87 -4.59 14.38
C LYS A 114 8.34 -4.23 14.45
#